data_AF-A0A7C6S160-F1
#
_entry.id   AF-A0A7C6S160-F1
#
_cell.length_a   1.000
_cell.length_b   1.000
_cell.length_c   1.000
_cell.angle_alpha   90.00
_cell.angle_beta   90.00
_cell.angle_gamma   90.00
#
_symmetry.space_group_name_H-M   'P 1'
#
loop_
_entity.id
_entity.type
_entity.pdbx_description
1 polymer ?
#
loop_
_entity_poly.entity_id
_entity_poly.type
_entity_poly.pdbx_seq_one_letter_code
_entity_poly.pdbx_strand_id
1 'polypeptide(L)'
;KQEPVINIKDHYITNVEPTLITESATIQGGKINKGTPFYVFEINVDATFEMIEGSSSYKPVLVDIYGRRILTGTGSVELNPGIYVVESEQAHGSSGGSLQAKDSSVDSITITIDTKAAKQQRIDDFNTALNNIPIDLEYNSNYQELINIAQAKLDNLKEDELLLVNVDKFNQLLQQFNNLGVTYIENLINDIGNVDINSSSKITLARNKYNEANNEIKDSITNYEILINAELEFKQYEILSLNNDIEDISGYEVLNIFNLESVYELQNEYFIIVNRYENLSSNDKLKITNYEKVQTNIKELNLIILAHEIKEFINTTENANEKLAETKHAYDNYQSLSSTNKTIISEEELIKLNNLYDEYQLIISTRREELYYFGVENDFFNVENGSSSDLKPEYNYEDILINKALKLESSTKITFTTTARTKIIMVFNQGESIKVNGETIEIINNKIELVVDAGEHTITRNQNPQARLIYMLIIENY
;
A
#
# COMPACT_ATOMS: atom_id res chain seq x y z
N LYS A 1 68.59 -55.18 -12.52
CA LYS A 1 67.14 -55.32 -12.29
C LYS A 1 66.56 -53.93 -12.50
N GLN A 2 65.95 -53.69 -13.67
CA GLN A 2 65.22 -52.45 -13.94
C GLN A 2 63.96 -52.42 -13.07
N GLU A 3 63.69 -51.28 -12.45
CA GLU A 3 62.44 -51.02 -11.73
C GLU A 3 61.25 -51.09 -12.70
N PRO A 4 60.07 -51.57 -12.25
CA PRO A 4 58.90 -51.63 -13.10
C PRO A 4 58.39 -50.21 -13.38
N VAL A 5 58.22 -49.90 -14.66
CA VAL A 5 57.48 -48.73 -15.12
C VAL A 5 56.01 -48.96 -14.76
N ILE A 6 55.50 -48.24 -13.77
CA ILE A 6 54.06 -48.19 -13.49
C ILE A 6 53.42 -47.39 -14.62
N ASN A 7 52.62 -48.05 -15.45
CA ASN A 7 51.88 -47.42 -16.53
C ASN A 7 50.64 -46.71 -15.94
N ILE A 8 50.68 -45.38 -15.86
CA ILE A 8 49.64 -44.56 -15.21
C ILE A 8 48.27 -44.65 -15.94
N LYS A 9 48.21 -45.26 -17.12
CA LYS A 9 46.95 -45.53 -17.85
C LYS A 9 46.03 -46.60 -17.21
N ASP A 10 46.47 -47.33 -16.18
CA ASP A 10 45.68 -48.42 -15.57
C ASP A 10 44.67 -47.96 -14.47
N HIS A 11 44.47 -46.65 -14.26
CA HIS A 11 43.60 -46.12 -13.18
C HIS A 11 42.50 -45.14 -13.63
N TYR A 12 42.24 -45.00 -14.94
CA TYR A 12 41.11 -44.21 -15.41
C TYR A 12 39.81 -45.00 -15.32
N ILE A 13 38.73 -44.30 -14.98
CA ILE A 13 37.37 -44.89 -14.96
C ILE A 13 36.81 -45.19 -16.35
N THR A 14 37.48 -44.74 -17.41
CA THR A 14 37.06 -44.94 -18.80
C THR A 14 38.27 -45.00 -19.74
N ASN A 15 38.14 -45.76 -20.82
CA ASN A 15 39.12 -45.84 -21.91
C ASN A 15 38.78 -44.91 -23.09
N VAL A 16 37.74 -44.08 -22.96
CA VAL A 16 37.36 -43.08 -23.95
C VAL A 16 38.34 -41.92 -23.89
N GLU A 17 39.00 -41.60 -25.02
CA GLU A 17 39.89 -40.46 -25.11
C GLU A 17 39.11 -39.14 -24.89
N PRO A 18 39.59 -38.23 -24.02
CA PRO A 18 38.88 -37.00 -23.70
C PRO A 18 38.85 -36.04 -24.88
N THR A 19 37.73 -35.33 -25.02
CA THR A 19 37.65 -34.16 -25.90
C THR A 19 38.23 -32.95 -25.18
N LEU A 20 39.30 -32.37 -25.72
CA LEU A 20 39.86 -31.14 -25.18
C LEU A 20 38.92 -29.95 -25.45
N ILE A 21 38.49 -29.27 -24.40
CA ILE A 21 37.64 -28.08 -24.47
C ILE A 21 38.50 -26.84 -24.28
N THR A 22 38.61 -26.03 -25.34
CA THR A 22 39.39 -24.78 -25.34
C THR A 22 38.51 -23.53 -25.39
N GLU A 23 37.23 -23.67 -25.71
CA GLU A 23 36.24 -22.60 -25.80
C GLU A 23 34.93 -23.04 -25.12
N SER A 24 34.17 -22.07 -24.61
CA SER A 24 32.88 -22.35 -23.99
C SER A 24 31.92 -23.00 -24.98
N ALA A 25 31.24 -24.05 -24.56
CA ALA A 25 30.37 -24.84 -25.43
C ALA A 25 29.15 -25.36 -24.68
N THR A 26 28.02 -25.40 -25.39
CA THR A 26 26.84 -26.15 -24.98
C THR A 26 26.73 -27.40 -25.84
N ILE A 27 26.69 -28.55 -25.17
CA ILE A 27 26.57 -29.87 -25.76
C ILE A 27 25.10 -30.29 -25.60
N GLN A 28 24.47 -30.61 -26.74
CA GLN A 28 23.11 -31.14 -26.74
C GLN A 28 23.08 -32.47 -25.99
N GLY A 29 22.11 -32.62 -25.10
CA GLY A 29 21.95 -33.84 -24.31
C GLY A 29 21.41 -35.03 -25.08
N GLY A 30 21.37 -36.17 -24.41
CA GLY A 30 20.84 -37.42 -24.92
C GLY A 30 20.84 -38.52 -23.88
N LYS A 31 20.51 -39.74 -24.34
CA LYS A 31 20.51 -40.94 -23.50
C LYS A 31 21.95 -41.35 -23.15
N ILE A 32 22.20 -41.60 -21.87
CA ILE A 32 23.43 -42.22 -21.36
C ILE A 32 23.20 -43.73 -21.29
N ASN A 33 23.94 -44.51 -22.09
CA ASN A 33 23.78 -45.95 -22.14
C ASN A 33 24.56 -46.66 -21.02
N LYS A 34 24.04 -47.80 -20.55
CA LYS A 34 24.65 -48.65 -19.51
C LYS A 34 26.14 -48.91 -19.80
N GLY A 35 27.00 -48.59 -18.83
CA GLY A 35 28.44 -48.87 -18.90
C GLY A 35 29.22 -48.02 -19.91
N THR A 36 28.59 -46.98 -20.49
CA THR A 36 29.25 -46.08 -21.44
C THR A 36 29.11 -44.63 -20.95
N PRO A 37 30.21 -43.88 -20.83
CA PRO A 37 30.12 -42.47 -20.50
C PRO A 37 29.41 -41.70 -21.63
N PHE A 38 28.64 -40.69 -21.27
CA PHE A 38 27.99 -39.79 -22.22
C PHE A 38 29.00 -38.85 -22.86
N TYR A 39 29.85 -38.24 -22.04
CA TYR A 39 30.84 -37.29 -22.49
C TYR A 39 32.09 -37.36 -21.62
N VAL A 40 33.26 -37.36 -22.24
CA VAL A 40 34.57 -37.34 -21.57
C VAL A 40 35.33 -36.16 -22.12
N PHE A 41 35.77 -35.27 -21.23
CA PHE A 41 36.37 -34.00 -21.64
C PHE A 41 37.55 -33.60 -20.77
N GLU A 42 38.44 -32.82 -21.34
CA GLU A 42 39.60 -32.23 -20.67
C GLU A 42 39.48 -30.70 -20.73
N ILE A 43 39.76 -30.05 -19.61
CA ILE A 43 39.95 -28.60 -19.54
C ILE A 43 41.34 -28.31 -18.99
N ASN A 44 42.01 -27.31 -19.58
CA ASN A 44 43.36 -26.90 -19.19
C ASN A 44 43.38 -25.58 -18.41
N VAL A 45 42.21 -25.00 -18.19
CA VAL A 45 41.98 -23.80 -17.38
C VAL A 45 40.72 -24.04 -16.55
N ASP A 46 40.48 -23.20 -15.55
CA ASP A 46 39.25 -23.26 -14.78
C ASP A 46 38.03 -23.12 -15.69
N ALA A 47 36.94 -23.78 -15.32
CA ALA A 47 35.69 -23.70 -16.06
C ALA A 47 34.49 -23.87 -15.13
N THR A 48 33.37 -23.23 -15.47
CA THR A 48 32.08 -23.56 -14.87
C THR A 48 31.42 -24.66 -15.69
N PHE A 49 31.02 -25.75 -15.04
CA PHE A 49 30.23 -26.82 -15.64
C PHE A 49 28.78 -26.73 -15.16
N GLU A 50 27.84 -26.86 -16.07
CA GLU A 50 26.41 -26.96 -15.80
C GLU A 50 25.81 -28.16 -16.53
N MET A 51 24.92 -28.87 -15.86
CA MET A 51 24.22 -30.02 -16.41
C MET A 51 22.74 -29.92 -16.10
N ILE A 52 21.89 -30.24 -17.08
CA ILE A 52 20.44 -30.39 -16.91
C ILE A 52 20.10 -31.86 -17.12
N GLU A 53 19.59 -32.51 -16.08
CA GLU A 53 19.19 -33.93 -16.15
C GLU A 53 18.00 -34.11 -17.09
N GLY A 54 18.04 -35.20 -17.86
CA GLY A 54 16.91 -35.59 -18.71
C GLY A 54 15.95 -36.53 -18.00
N SER A 55 14.88 -36.92 -18.70
CA SER A 55 13.86 -37.81 -18.14
C SER A 55 14.32 -39.28 -18.11
N SER A 56 14.91 -39.72 -16.99
CA SER A 56 15.27 -41.13 -16.74
C SER A 56 15.17 -41.51 -15.25
N SER A 57 15.13 -42.82 -14.96
CA SER A 57 14.97 -43.32 -13.58
C SER A 57 16.24 -43.23 -12.73
N TYR A 58 17.40 -43.01 -13.35
CA TYR A 58 18.71 -42.90 -12.69
C TYR A 58 19.36 -41.60 -13.12
N LYS A 59 20.03 -40.92 -12.19
CA LYS A 59 20.58 -39.59 -12.46
C LYS A 59 21.89 -39.63 -13.24
N PRO A 60 22.17 -38.64 -14.10
CA PRO A 60 23.52 -38.43 -14.62
C PRO A 60 24.43 -37.88 -13.51
N VAL A 61 25.71 -38.17 -13.59
CA VAL A 61 26.74 -37.67 -12.67
C VAL A 61 27.91 -37.10 -13.46
N LEU A 62 28.51 -36.05 -12.91
CA LEU A 62 29.86 -35.62 -13.26
C LEU A 62 30.83 -36.23 -12.26
N VAL A 63 31.88 -36.88 -12.76
CA VAL A 63 32.97 -37.43 -11.97
C VAL A 63 34.32 -36.96 -12.54
N ASP A 64 35.36 -36.97 -11.72
CA ASP A 64 36.72 -36.81 -12.22
C ASP A 64 37.29 -38.11 -12.81
N ILE A 65 38.52 -38.07 -13.33
CA ILE A 65 39.22 -39.26 -13.87
C ILE A 65 39.34 -40.44 -12.92
N TYR A 66 39.21 -40.21 -11.62
CA TYR A 66 39.32 -41.23 -10.59
C TYR A 66 37.94 -41.76 -10.14
N GLY A 67 36.85 -41.28 -10.74
CA GLY A 67 35.48 -41.69 -10.39
C GLY A 67 34.93 -41.02 -9.15
N ARG A 68 35.60 -39.98 -8.64
CA ARG A 68 35.09 -39.21 -7.51
C ARG A 68 33.97 -38.32 -8.03
N ARG A 69 32.82 -38.42 -7.39
CA ARG A 69 31.61 -37.68 -7.80
C ARG A 69 31.71 -36.22 -7.43
N ILE A 70 31.43 -35.37 -8.41
CA ILE A 70 31.48 -33.91 -8.32
C ILE A 70 30.06 -33.34 -8.32
N LEU A 71 29.22 -33.81 -9.25
CA LEU A 71 27.84 -33.35 -9.40
C LEU A 71 26.90 -34.52 -9.69
N THR A 72 25.65 -34.45 -9.22
CA THR A 72 24.59 -35.46 -9.47
C THR A 72 23.31 -34.77 -9.91
N GLY A 73 22.76 -35.19 -11.05
CA GLY A 73 21.57 -34.58 -11.63
C GLY A 73 21.80 -33.13 -12.06
N THR A 74 20.72 -32.36 -12.14
CA THR A 74 20.79 -30.95 -12.55
C THR A 74 21.58 -30.10 -11.54
N GLY A 75 22.50 -29.28 -12.04
CA GLY A 75 23.22 -28.30 -11.22
C GLY A 75 24.44 -27.69 -11.92
N SER A 76 25.18 -26.86 -11.19
CA SER A 76 26.39 -26.19 -11.66
C SER A 76 27.54 -26.31 -10.64
N VAL A 77 28.77 -26.39 -11.13
CA VAL A 77 29.99 -26.54 -10.32
C VAL A 77 31.22 -25.93 -11.03
N GLU A 78 32.13 -25.35 -10.26
CA GLU A 78 33.45 -24.91 -10.76
C GLU A 78 34.41 -26.10 -10.88
N LEU A 79 35.14 -26.15 -11.99
CA LEU A 79 36.10 -27.19 -12.31
C LEU A 79 37.49 -26.60 -12.49
N ASN A 80 38.47 -27.20 -11.84
CA ASN A 80 39.88 -26.92 -12.05
C ASN A 80 40.39 -27.66 -13.31
N PRO A 81 41.57 -27.31 -13.86
CA PRO A 81 42.20 -28.07 -14.94
C PRO A 81 42.24 -29.57 -14.64
N GLY A 82 41.78 -30.39 -15.58
CA GLY A 82 41.64 -31.82 -15.40
C GLY A 82 40.76 -32.47 -16.45
N ILE A 83 40.61 -33.78 -16.31
CA ILE A 83 39.74 -34.59 -17.16
C ILE A 83 38.52 -35.02 -16.34
N TYR A 84 37.36 -34.97 -16.98
CA TYR A 84 36.07 -35.20 -16.35
C TYR A 84 35.20 -36.10 -17.23
N VAL A 85 34.29 -36.82 -16.57
CA VAL A 85 33.40 -37.79 -17.22
C VAL A 85 31.97 -37.53 -16.78
N VAL A 86 31.07 -37.44 -17.75
CA VAL A 86 29.63 -37.46 -17.54
C VAL A 86 29.14 -38.87 -17.81
N GLU A 87 28.57 -39.51 -16.79
CA GLU A 87 28.10 -40.89 -16.86
C GLU A 87 26.82 -41.09 -16.03
N SER A 88 26.27 -42.30 -16.05
CA SER A 88 25.14 -42.66 -15.19
C SER A 88 25.61 -42.85 -13.74
N GLU A 89 24.81 -42.48 -12.74
CA GLU A 89 25.16 -42.67 -11.32
C GLU A 89 25.44 -44.15 -10.96
N GLN A 90 24.97 -45.09 -11.78
CA GLN A 90 25.28 -46.51 -11.73
C GLN A 90 26.01 -46.96 -13.02
N ALA A 91 27.13 -46.35 -13.38
CA ALA A 91 27.88 -46.70 -14.58
C ALA A 91 28.68 -48.02 -14.48
N HIS A 92 29.23 -48.36 -13.30
CA HIS A 92 30.26 -49.42 -13.13
C HIS A 92 29.75 -50.74 -12.52
N GLY A 93 28.48 -51.07 -12.71
CA GLY A 93 27.88 -52.30 -12.17
C GLY A 93 28.37 -53.60 -12.83
N SER A 94 28.44 -54.71 -12.08
CA SER A 94 28.89 -56.01 -12.61
C SER A 94 27.82 -56.69 -13.49
N SER A 95 28.25 -57.28 -14.61
CA SER A 95 27.35 -57.98 -15.52
C SER A 95 26.81 -59.26 -14.84
N GLY A 96 25.54 -59.23 -14.45
CA GLY A 96 24.83 -60.37 -13.85
C GLY A 96 24.55 -60.30 -12.34
N GLY A 97 24.95 -59.24 -11.64
CA GLY A 97 24.66 -59.03 -10.20
C GLY A 97 23.42 -58.18 -9.90
N SER A 98 23.15 -57.89 -8.62
CA SER A 98 22.09 -56.95 -8.17
C SER A 98 22.44 -55.46 -8.39
N LEU A 99 23.72 -55.16 -8.65
CA LEU A 99 24.24 -53.83 -9.00
C LEU A 99 24.65 -53.81 -10.48
N GLN A 100 23.68 -53.82 -11.39
CA GLN A 100 23.94 -53.74 -12.85
C GLN A 100 24.07 -52.29 -13.29
N ALA A 101 24.89 -52.03 -14.30
CA ALA A 101 24.97 -50.71 -14.90
C ALA A 101 23.59 -50.25 -15.45
N LYS A 102 23.23 -48.98 -15.25
CA LYS A 102 21.90 -48.43 -15.60
C LYS A 102 21.98 -47.30 -16.61
N ASP A 103 20.94 -47.19 -17.43
CA ASP A 103 20.76 -46.08 -18.35
C ASP A 103 20.35 -44.81 -17.58
N SER A 104 20.77 -43.65 -18.09
CA SER A 104 20.37 -42.32 -17.62
C SER A 104 20.13 -41.39 -18.83
N SER A 105 19.86 -40.11 -18.62
CA SER A 105 19.77 -39.09 -19.64
C SER A 105 20.16 -37.72 -19.11
N VAL A 106 20.71 -36.92 -20.01
CA VAL A 106 21.03 -35.50 -19.81
C VAL A 106 20.34 -34.72 -20.94
N ASP A 107 19.75 -33.58 -20.65
CA ASP A 107 19.09 -32.73 -21.66
C ASP A 107 20.06 -31.70 -22.26
N SER A 108 20.99 -31.19 -21.46
CA SER A 108 22.11 -30.37 -21.94
C SER A 108 23.27 -30.33 -20.96
N ILE A 109 24.46 -30.06 -21.48
CA ILE A 109 25.66 -29.76 -20.71
C ILE A 109 26.22 -28.44 -21.23
N THR A 110 26.56 -27.51 -20.34
CA THR A 110 27.26 -26.27 -20.69
C THR A 110 28.59 -26.22 -19.94
N ILE A 111 29.67 -25.98 -20.68
CA ILE A 111 31.01 -25.78 -20.12
C ILE A 111 31.43 -24.36 -20.50
N THR A 112 31.66 -23.51 -19.50
CA THR A 112 32.10 -22.14 -19.68
C THR A 112 33.57 -22.02 -19.28
N ILE A 113 34.45 -21.82 -20.26
CA ILE A 113 35.90 -21.77 -20.05
C ILE A 113 36.32 -20.38 -19.54
N ASP A 114 37.08 -20.34 -18.46
CA ASP A 114 37.72 -19.11 -17.99
C ASP A 114 38.98 -18.82 -18.82
N THR A 115 38.76 -18.19 -19.97
CA THR A 115 39.83 -17.94 -20.93
C THR A 115 40.88 -16.96 -20.38
N LYS A 116 42.11 -17.03 -20.92
CA LYS A 116 43.15 -16.01 -20.62
C LYS A 116 42.68 -14.59 -20.92
N ALA A 117 41.85 -14.41 -21.95
CA ALA A 117 41.25 -13.13 -22.28
C ALA A 117 40.26 -12.66 -21.22
N ALA A 118 39.42 -13.55 -20.69
CA ALA A 118 38.49 -13.24 -19.60
C ALA A 118 39.23 -12.84 -18.32
N LYS A 119 40.28 -13.57 -17.96
CA LYS A 119 41.20 -13.20 -16.87
C LYS A 119 41.81 -11.81 -17.08
N GLN A 120 42.38 -11.55 -18.25
CA GLN A 120 42.97 -10.23 -18.54
C GLN A 120 41.92 -9.12 -18.47
N GLN A 121 40.70 -9.36 -18.95
CA GLN A 121 39.62 -8.39 -18.87
C GLN A 121 39.24 -8.04 -17.43
N ARG A 122 39.18 -9.02 -16.51
CA ARG A 122 38.89 -8.73 -15.09
C ARG A 122 39.98 -7.85 -14.46
N ILE A 123 41.25 -8.15 -14.76
CA ILE A 123 42.40 -7.35 -14.31
C ILE A 123 42.33 -5.92 -14.87
N ASP A 124 42.06 -5.78 -16.17
CA ASP A 124 41.97 -4.49 -16.84
C ASP A 124 40.79 -3.66 -16.32
N ASP A 125 39.65 -4.29 -16.08
CA ASP A 125 38.47 -3.68 -15.48
C ASP A 125 38.78 -3.11 -14.09
N PHE A 126 39.44 -3.90 -13.22
CA PHE A 126 39.83 -3.44 -11.89
C PHE A 126 40.83 -2.27 -11.97
N ASN A 127 41.88 -2.40 -12.79
CA ASN A 127 42.89 -1.35 -12.94
C ASN A 127 42.28 -0.06 -13.51
N THR A 128 41.32 -0.18 -14.43
CA THR A 128 40.57 0.96 -14.97
C THR A 128 39.75 1.63 -13.87
N ALA A 129 38.98 0.86 -13.09
CA ALA A 129 38.20 1.39 -11.97
C ALA A 129 39.10 2.07 -10.92
N LEU A 130 40.22 1.44 -10.55
CA LEU A 130 41.19 1.99 -9.60
C LEU A 130 41.83 3.30 -10.09
N ASN A 131 42.13 3.40 -11.38
CA ASN A 131 42.72 4.62 -11.94
C ASN A 131 41.72 5.76 -12.11
N ASN A 132 40.42 5.45 -12.15
CA ASN A 132 39.37 6.46 -12.17
C ASN A 132 39.14 7.10 -10.79
N ILE A 133 39.65 6.51 -9.70
CA ILE A 133 39.60 7.12 -8.37
C ILE A 133 40.64 8.25 -8.29
N PRO A 134 40.23 9.51 -8.09
CA PRO A 134 41.16 10.62 -7.95
C PRO A 134 42.00 10.52 -6.66
N ILE A 135 43.20 11.12 -6.69
CA ILE A 135 44.13 11.13 -5.55
C ILE A 135 43.67 12.13 -4.47
N ASP A 136 43.11 13.26 -4.89
CA ASP A 136 42.57 14.30 -4.00
C ASP A 136 41.11 13.96 -3.67
N LEU A 137 40.93 12.95 -2.81
CA LEU A 137 39.61 12.46 -2.42
C LEU A 137 38.82 13.48 -1.60
N GLU A 138 37.51 13.51 -1.84
CA GLU A 138 36.54 14.20 -0.98
C GLU A 138 35.46 13.21 -0.52
N TYR A 139 34.91 13.41 0.68
CA TYR A 139 33.81 12.57 1.16
C TYR A 139 32.47 13.04 0.58
N ASN A 140 32.08 12.45 -0.55
CA ASN A 140 30.79 12.64 -1.18
C ASN A 140 30.34 11.41 -1.98
N SER A 141 29.09 11.42 -2.45
CA SER A 141 28.48 10.28 -3.14
C SER A 141 29.19 9.87 -4.43
N ASN A 142 29.78 10.81 -5.17
CA ASN A 142 30.48 10.50 -6.42
C ASN A 142 31.75 9.67 -6.16
N TYR A 143 32.56 10.08 -5.17
CA TYR A 143 33.75 9.31 -4.80
C TYR A 143 33.39 7.97 -4.16
N GLN A 144 32.31 7.92 -3.38
CA GLN A 144 31.80 6.66 -2.83
C GLN A 144 31.41 5.66 -3.93
N GLU A 145 30.76 6.13 -4.99
CA GLU A 145 30.40 5.30 -6.14
C GLU A 145 31.65 4.73 -6.83
N LEU A 146 32.68 5.56 -7.07
CA LEU A 146 33.94 5.11 -7.68
C LEU A 146 34.64 4.03 -6.84
N ILE A 147 34.66 4.20 -5.52
CA ILE A 147 35.22 3.20 -4.59
C ILE A 147 34.41 1.90 -4.63
N ASN A 148 33.08 1.98 -4.61
CA ASN A 148 32.22 0.81 -4.67
C ASN A 148 32.38 0.05 -6.00
N ILE A 149 32.55 0.77 -7.12
CA ILE A 149 32.83 0.15 -8.42
C ILE A 149 34.17 -0.59 -8.38
N ALA A 150 35.23 0.04 -7.86
CA ALA A 150 36.53 -0.60 -7.76
C ALA A 150 36.52 -1.81 -6.80
N GLN A 151 35.82 -1.72 -5.67
CA GLN A 151 35.61 -2.84 -4.75
C GLN A 151 34.90 -4.00 -5.45
N ALA A 152 33.79 -3.74 -6.15
CA ALA A 152 33.05 -4.77 -6.87
C ALA A 152 33.91 -5.44 -7.96
N LYS A 153 34.82 -4.70 -8.61
CA LYS A 153 35.77 -5.29 -9.55
C LYS A 153 36.86 -6.11 -8.86
N LEU A 154 37.32 -5.68 -7.68
CA LEU A 154 38.27 -6.43 -6.85
C LEU A 154 37.67 -7.76 -6.38
N ASP A 155 36.43 -7.75 -5.90
CA ASP A 155 35.71 -8.94 -5.40
C ASP A 155 35.48 -10.01 -6.49
N ASN A 156 35.54 -9.62 -7.76
CA ASN A 156 35.43 -10.51 -8.91
C ASN A 156 36.77 -11.14 -9.34
N LEU A 157 37.91 -10.72 -8.78
CA LEU A 157 39.21 -11.29 -9.10
C LEU A 157 39.43 -12.63 -8.39
N LYS A 158 40.11 -13.55 -9.10
CA LYS A 158 40.56 -14.83 -8.54
C LYS A 158 41.87 -14.67 -7.74
N GLU A 159 42.20 -15.67 -6.92
CA GLU A 159 43.36 -15.61 -6.01
C GLU A 159 44.70 -15.33 -6.73
N ASP A 160 44.91 -15.95 -7.89
CA ASP A 160 46.11 -15.75 -8.70
C ASP A 160 46.11 -14.41 -9.48
N GLU A 161 44.94 -13.79 -9.64
CA GLU A 161 44.76 -12.46 -10.25
C GLU A 161 45.03 -11.34 -9.27
N LEU A 162 44.68 -11.53 -7.99
CA LEU A 162 44.97 -10.57 -6.91
C LEU A 162 46.46 -10.24 -6.81
N LEU A 163 47.32 -11.21 -7.13
CA LEU A 163 48.78 -11.04 -7.16
C LEU A 163 49.29 -10.15 -8.31
N LEU A 164 48.44 -9.85 -9.29
CA LEU A 164 48.78 -9.10 -10.50
C LEU A 164 48.27 -7.65 -10.47
N VAL A 165 47.53 -7.26 -9.44
CA VAL A 165 46.94 -5.93 -9.30
C VAL A 165 47.42 -5.21 -8.04
N ASN A 166 47.28 -3.89 -8.01
CA ASN A 166 47.72 -3.08 -6.86
C ASN A 166 46.62 -2.95 -5.80
N VAL A 167 46.38 -4.03 -5.06
CA VAL A 167 45.39 -4.07 -3.96
C VAL A 167 45.74 -3.08 -2.85
N ASP A 168 47.04 -2.92 -2.54
CA ASP A 168 47.51 -2.00 -1.50
C ASP A 168 47.12 -0.54 -1.80
N LYS A 169 47.24 -0.10 -3.05
CA LYS A 169 46.82 1.24 -3.47
C LYS A 169 45.31 1.43 -3.29
N PHE A 170 44.51 0.43 -3.64
CA PHE A 170 43.06 0.49 -3.43
C PHE A 170 42.73 0.61 -1.94
N ASN A 171 43.34 -0.23 -1.09
CA ASN A 171 43.12 -0.19 0.36
C ASN A 171 43.54 1.15 0.98
N GLN A 172 44.64 1.76 0.52
CA GLN A 172 45.06 3.09 0.95
C GLN A 172 44.03 4.17 0.59
N LEU A 173 43.49 4.14 -0.62
CA LEU A 173 42.45 5.08 -1.06
C LEU A 173 41.14 4.88 -0.28
N LEU A 174 40.74 3.63 -0.05
CA LEU A 174 39.56 3.29 0.77
C LEU A 174 39.74 3.81 2.19
N GLN A 175 40.90 3.56 2.81
CA GLN A 175 41.19 4.06 4.15
C GLN A 175 41.20 5.58 4.21
N GLN A 176 41.80 6.26 3.23
CA GLN A 176 41.79 7.72 3.14
C GLN A 176 40.36 8.26 3.03
N PHE A 177 39.52 7.66 2.19
CA PHE A 177 38.11 8.03 2.06
C PHE A 177 37.32 7.82 3.35
N ASN A 178 37.51 6.68 4.02
CA ASN A 178 36.88 6.39 5.31
C ASN A 178 37.30 7.42 6.38
N ASN A 179 38.59 7.78 6.46
CA ASN A 179 39.08 8.81 7.38
C ASN A 179 38.43 10.19 7.14
N LEU A 180 38.22 10.56 5.87
CA LEU A 180 37.49 11.79 5.51
C LEU A 180 36.03 11.70 5.96
N GLY A 181 35.39 10.54 5.79
CA GLY A 181 34.03 10.28 6.24
C GLY A 181 33.85 10.39 7.75
N VAL A 182 34.79 9.80 8.53
CA VAL A 182 34.84 9.95 9.99
C VAL A 182 34.91 11.43 10.35
N THR A 183 35.90 12.15 9.81
CA THR A 183 36.09 13.58 10.08
C THR A 183 34.85 14.40 9.75
N TYR A 184 34.21 14.13 8.61
CA TYR A 184 33.00 14.83 8.18
C TYR A 184 31.84 14.62 9.15
N ILE A 185 31.57 13.37 9.55
CA ILE A 185 30.46 13.06 10.45
C ILE A 185 30.75 13.56 11.87
N GLU A 186 31.98 13.43 12.36
CA GLU A 186 32.36 13.97 13.67
C GLU A 186 32.17 15.49 13.72
N ASN A 187 32.50 16.22 12.64
CA ASN A 187 32.23 17.65 12.55
C ASN A 187 30.74 17.97 12.59
N LEU A 188 29.90 17.23 11.85
CA LEU A 188 28.44 17.40 11.92
C LEU A 188 27.89 17.19 13.34
N ILE A 189 28.42 16.19 14.06
CA ILE A 189 28.04 15.92 15.45
C ILE A 189 28.50 17.04 16.37
N ASN A 190 29.73 17.55 16.21
CA ASN A 190 30.24 18.67 17.00
C ASN A 190 29.46 19.97 16.74
N ASP A 191 29.03 20.19 15.49
CA ASP A 191 28.28 21.37 15.05
C ASP A 191 26.86 21.45 15.63
N ILE A 192 26.34 20.35 16.19
CA ILE A 192 25.10 20.35 16.98
C ILE A 192 25.22 21.40 18.08
N GLY A 193 26.32 21.38 18.83
CA GLY A 193 26.56 22.30 19.94
C GLY A 193 25.59 22.07 21.11
N ASN A 194 25.15 23.17 21.73
CA ASN A 194 24.14 23.12 22.78
C ASN A 194 22.76 22.87 22.19
N VAL A 195 22.00 21.95 22.77
CA VAL A 195 20.69 21.57 22.28
C VAL A 195 19.63 22.59 22.70
N ASP A 196 18.88 23.06 21.72
CA ASP A 196 17.77 24.00 21.84
C ASP A 196 16.66 23.70 20.84
N ILE A 197 15.61 24.54 20.78
CA ILE A 197 14.48 24.38 19.85
C ILE A 197 14.89 24.34 18.36
N ASN A 198 16.04 24.91 17.99
CA ASN A 198 16.51 24.97 16.60
C ASN A 198 17.42 23.80 16.21
N SER A 199 17.76 22.94 17.17
CA SER A 199 18.75 21.87 17.00
C SER A 199 18.27 20.69 16.15
N SER A 200 16.95 20.56 15.92
CA SER A 200 16.33 19.45 15.17
C SER A 200 17.02 19.15 13.83
N SER A 201 17.25 20.18 13.02
CA SER A 201 17.82 20.04 11.68
C SER A 201 19.26 19.50 11.70
N LYS A 202 20.08 19.98 12.64
CA LYS A 202 21.47 19.54 12.82
C LYS A 202 21.56 18.10 13.32
N ILE A 203 20.74 17.77 14.33
CA ILE A 203 20.66 16.42 14.90
C ILE A 203 20.26 15.42 13.82
N THR A 204 19.22 15.75 13.05
CA THR A 204 18.73 14.89 11.95
C THR A 204 19.77 14.72 10.85
N LEU A 205 20.46 15.79 10.47
CA LEU A 205 21.53 15.72 9.48
C LEU A 205 22.67 14.80 9.95
N ALA A 206 23.16 14.98 11.17
CA ALA A 206 24.21 14.16 11.75
C ALA A 206 23.78 12.68 11.85
N ARG A 207 22.57 12.40 12.32
CA ARG A 207 22.00 11.05 12.39
C ARG A 207 21.89 10.39 11.02
N ASN A 208 21.38 11.10 10.02
CA ASN A 208 21.24 10.55 8.67
C ASN A 208 22.61 10.22 8.07
N LYS A 209 23.59 11.13 8.20
CA LYS A 209 24.95 10.89 7.70
C LYS A 209 25.69 9.78 8.44
N TYR A 210 25.49 9.66 9.75
CA TYR A 210 25.96 8.51 10.51
C TYR A 210 25.34 7.20 9.98
N ASN A 211 24.02 7.16 9.77
CA ASN A 211 23.32 5.95 9.32
C ASN A 211 23.72 5.51 7.91
N GLU A 212 23.95 6.46 7.00
CA GLU A 212 24.42 6.22 5.62
C GLU A 212 25.85 5.65 5.55
N ALA A 213 26.68 5.89 6.58
CA ALA A 213 28.07 5.47 6.58
C ALA A 213 28.23 3.93 6.65
N ASN A 214 29.35 3.43 6.11
CA ASN A 214 29.73 2.02 6.25
C ASN A 214 30.16 1.70 7.70
N ASN A 215 30.32 0.41 8.01
CA ASN A 215 30.64 -0.04 9.37
C ASN A 215 32.02 0.47 9.84
N GLU A 216 33.01 0.53 8.97
CA GLU A 216 34.37 0.97 9.33
C GLU A 216 34.39 2.44 9.78
N ILE A 217 33.64 3.30 9.08
CA ILE A 217 33.45 4.70 9.49
C ILE A 217 32.70 4.77 10.81
N LYS A 218 31.58 4.05 10.96
CA LYS A 218 30.77 4.05 12.18
C LYS A 218 31.56 3.62 13.41
N ASP A 219 32.33 2.55 13.29
CA ASP A 219 33.17 2.00 14.36
C ASP A 219 34.32 2.95 14.75
N SER A 220 34.71 3.85 13.85
CA SER A 220 35.80 4.82 14.07
C SER A 220 35.34 6.17 14.62
N ILE A 221 34.04 6.44 14.68
CA ILE A 221 33.50 7.71 15.20
C ILE A 221 33.64 7.73 16.73
N THR A 222 34.34 8.74 17.25
CA THR A 222 34.67 8.84 18.67
C THR A 222 33.68 9.67 19.48
N ASN A 223 32.92 10.55 18.82
CA ASN A 223 31.96 11.46 19.46
C ASN A 223 30.50 11.04 19.32
N TYR A 224 30.22 9.78 18.93
CA TYR A 224 28.87 9.28 18.71
C TYR A 224 27.92 9.46 19.91
N GLU A 225 28.46 9.37 21.13
CA GLU A 225 27.72 9.58 22.37
C GLU A 225 27.14 11.02 22.47
N ILE A 226 27.78 12.02 21.85
CA ILE A 226 27.25 13.39 21.78
C ILE A 226 25.95 13.43 20.96
N LEU A 227 25.89 12.71 19.83
CA LEU A 227 24.68 12.63 19.01
C LEU A 227 23.52 11.97 19.77
N ILE A 228 23.81 10.86 20.46
CA ILE A 228 22.80 10.15 21.27
C ILE A 228 22.25 11.06 22.38
N ASN A 229 23.15 11.73 23.11
CA ASN A 229 22.72 12.64 24.17
C ASN A 229 21.94 13.83 23.60
N ALA A 230 22.34 14.36 22.45
CA ALA A 230 21.62 15.47 21.82
C ALA A 230 20.19 15.09 21.40
N GLU A 231 20.00 13.88 20.86
CA GLU A 231 18.67 13.35 20.53
C GLU A 231 17.79 13.19 21.77
N LEU A 232 18.36 12.69 22.86
CA LEU A 232 17.65 12.54 24.13
C LEU A 232 17.29 13.89 24.74
N GLU A 233 18.20 14.85 24.74
CA GLU A 233 18.00 16.20 25.27
C GLU A 233 16.97 16.98 24.45
N PHE A 234 17.04 16.93 23.12
CA PHE A 234 16.08 17.60 22.24
C PHE A 234 14.67 17.07 22.47
N LYS A 235 14.54 15.76 22.61
CA LYS A 235 13.27 15.11 22.93
C LYS A 235 12.71 15.52 24.29
N GLN A 236 13.57 15.67 25.31
CA GLN A 236 13.13 16.18 26.62
C GLN A 236 12.68 17.64 26.52
N TYR A 237 13.36 18.45 25.71
CA TYR A 237 12.98 19.83 25.44
C TYR A 237 11.60 19.92 24.78
N GLU A 238 11.30 19.08 23.78
CA GLU A 238 9.98 19.06 23.13
C GLU A 238 8.84 18.75 24.11
N ILE A 239 9.07 17.79 25.00
CA ILE A 239 8.11 17.40 26.05
C ILE A 239 7.91 18.54 27.06
N LEU A 240 8.99 19.16 27.52
CA LEU A 240 8.93 20.29 28.46
C LEU A 240 8.22 21.49 27.83
N SER A 241 8.58 21.85 26.61
CA SER A 241 7.92 22.93 25.87
C SER A 241 6.43 22.65 25.73
N LEU A 242 6.02 21.43 25.35
CA LEU A 242 4.61 21.09 25.21
C LEU A 242 3.86 21.19 26.55
N ASN A 243 4.46 20.76 27.66
CA ASN A 243 3.87 20.93 28.99
C ASN A 243 3.68 22.42 29.35
N ASN A 244 4.67 23.26 29.06
CA ASN A 244 4.55 24.70 29.28
C ASN A 244 3.43 25.30 28.43
N ASP A 245 3.34 24.93 27.14
CA ASP A 245 2.28 25.42 26.26
C ASP A 245 0.88 24.99 26.75
N ILE A 246 0.74 23.78 27.32
CA ILE A 246 -0.52 23.31 27.93
C ILE A 246 -0.85 24.09 29.22
N GLU A 247 0.17 24.44 30.00
CA GLU A 247 0.01 25.24 31.22
C GLU A 247 -0.45 26.66 30.86
N ASP A 248 0.25 27.29 29.91
CA ASP A 248 0.11 28.69 29.51
C ASP A 248 -1.11 28.96 28.61
N ILE A 249 -1.60 27.97 27.85
CA ILE A 249 -2.76 28.17 26.97
C ILE A 249 -4.00 28.60 27.77
N SER A 250 -4.61 29.68 27.29
CA SER A 250 -5.82 30.26 27.89
C SER A 250 -7.00 29.31 27.78
N GLY A 251 -7.84 29.25 28.82
CA GLY A 251 -9.09 28.49 28.79
C GLY A 251 -10.20 29.22 28.03
N TYR A 252 -11.26 28.50 27.63
CA TYR A 252 -12.40 29.13 26.97
C TYR A 252 -13.14 30.14 27.87
N GLU A 253 -13.01 30.04 29.20
CA GLU A 253 -13.73 30.86 30.17
C GLU A 253 -13.36 32.35 30.11
N VAL A 254 -12.19 32.70 29.57
CA VAL A 254 -11.77 34.10 29.39
C VAL A 254 -12.17 34.68 28.04
N LEU A 255 -12.72 33.85 27.13
CA LEU A 255 -13.12 34.30 25.80
C LEU A 255 -14.41 35.11 25.84
N ASN A 256 -14.50 36.08 24.93
CA ASN A 256 -15.79 36.61 24.51
C ASN A 256 -16.46 35.61 23.57
N ILE A 257 -17.27 34.71 24.12
CA ILE A 257 -17.96 33.65 23.38
C ILE A 257 -18.91 34.15 22.29
N PHE A 258 -19.26 35.44 22.27
CA PHE A 258 -20.08 36.05 21.21
C PHE A 258 -19.28 36.38 19.94
N ASN A 259 -17.94 36.42 20.01
CA ASN A 259 -17.09 36.63 18.85
C ASN A 259 -16.56 35.29 18.31
N LEU A 260 -17.17 34.79 17.24
CA LEU A 260 -16.81 33.51 16.63
C LEU A 260 -15.36 33.47 16.12
N GLU A 261 -14.81 34.59 15.65
CA GLU A 261 -13.42 34.67 15.19
C GLU A 261 -12.44 34.34 16.33
N SER A 262 -12.64 34.94 17.50
CA SER A 262 -11.82 34.66 18.69
C SER A 262 -11.95 33.22 19.20
N VAL A 263 -13.10 32.58 18.99
CA VAL A 263 -13.30 31.16 19.33
C VAL A 263 -12.47 30.27 18.41
N TYR A 264 -12.48 30.54 17.11
CA TYR A 264 -11.65 29.79 16.15
C TYR A 264 -10.15 30.02 16.36
N GLU A 265 -9.73 31.24 16.70
CA GLU A 265 -8.32 31.53 17.03
C GLU A 265 -7.83 30.66 18.19
N LEU A 266 -8.57 30.62 19.31
CA LEU A 266 -8.18 29.77 20.45
C LEU A 266 -8.27 28.27 20.10
N GLN A 267 -9.28 27.85 19.34
CA GLN A 267 -9.39 26.46 18.91
C GLN A 267 -8.17 26.02 18.08
N ASN A 268 -7.66 26.91 17.21
CA ASN A 268 -6.46 26.64 16.43
C ASN A 268 -5.22 26.50 17.32
N GLU A 269 -5.07 27.32 18.36
CA GLU A 269 -3.97 27.17 19.35
C GLU A 269 -4.02 25.79 20.03
N TYR A 270 -5.21 25.35 20.43
CA TYR A 270 -5.40 24.02 20.99
C TYR A 270 -5.08 22.90 19.98
N PHE A 271 -5.45 23.06 18.71
CA PHE A 271 -5.12 22.06 17.68
C PHE A 271 -3.62 21.95 17.41
N ILE A 272 -2.85 23.05 17.55
CA ILE A 272 -1.38 23.00 17.49
C ILE A 272 -0.83 22.11 18.61
N ILE A 273 -1.35 22.24 19.83
CA ILE A 273 -0.98 21.40 20.98
C ILE A 273 -1.35 19.93 20.74
N VAL A 274 -2.57 19.65 20.25
CA VAL A 274 -3.01 18.29 19.92
C VAL A 274 -2.10 17.65 18.89
N ASN A 275 -1.79 18.35 17.80
CA ASN A 275 -0.91 17.80 16.76
C ASN A 275 0.49 17.46 17.31
N ARG A 276 1.06 18.33 18.16
CA ARG A 276 2.34 18.06 18.82
C ARG A 276 2.26 16.85 19.74
N TYR A 277 1.21 16.75 20.54
CA TYR A 277 0.97 15.58 21.40
C TYR A 277 0.86 14.29 20.58
N GLU A 278 0.09 14.30 19.48
CA GLU A 278 -0.15 13.10 18.68
C GLU A 278 1.10 12.54 18.00
N ASN A 279 2.05 13.41 17.65
CA ASN A 279 3.34 13.04 17.08
C ASN A 279 4.34 12.44 18.09
N LEU A 280 4.04 12.48 19.40
CA LEU A 280 4.86 11.84 20.42
C LEU A 280 4.69 10.31 20.42
N SER A 281 5.76 9.60 20.81
CA SER A 281 5.68 8.16 21.05
C SER A 281 4.77 7.86 22.26
N SER A 282 4.22 6.65 22.34
CA SER A 282 3.36 6.23 23.46
C SER A 282 4.03 6.41 24.83
N ASN A 283 5.34 6.20 24.93
CA ASN A 283 6.07 6.38 26.19
C ASN A 283 6.26 7.86 26.57
N ASP A 284 6.27 8.76 25.59
CA ASP A 284 6.45 10.19 25.85
C ASP A 284 5.13 10.90 26.10
N LYS A 285 4.04 10.43 25.49
CA LYS A 285 2.67 10.85 25.84
C LYS A 285 2.40 10.73 27.35
N LEU A 286 2.95 9.69 27.99
CA LEU A 286 2.84 9.48 29.45
C LEU A 286 3.55 10.56 30.30
N LYS A 287 4.47 11.33 29.71
CA LYS A 287 5.18 12.43 30.39
C LYS A 287 4.48 13.78 30.21
N ILE A 288 3.44 13.83 29.40
CA ILE A 288 2.62 15.02 29.23
C ILE A 288 1.61 15.09 30.36
N THR A 289 1.63 16.21 31.06
CA THR A 289 0.73 16.50 32.17
C THR A 289 -0.44 17.35 31.68
N ASN A 290 -1.59 17.24 32.36
CA ASN A 290 -2.77 18.08 32.11
C ASN A 290 -3.35 18.06 30.68
N TYR A 291 -3.07 17.03 29.87
CA TYR A 291 -3.66 16.93 28.52
C TYR A 291 -5.20 16.82 28.54
N GLU A 292 -5.79 16.32 29.63
CA GLU A 292 -7.26 16.33 29.83
C GLU A 292 -7.85 17.75 29.79
N LYS A 293 -7.10 18.78 30.24
CA LYS A 293 -7.48 20.20 30.11
C LYS A 293 -7.68 20.56 28.64
N VAL A 294 -6.75 20.16 27.77
CA VAL A 294 -6.82 20.39 26.32
C VAL A 294 -8.06 19.75 25.73
N GLN A 295 -8.29 18.48 26.03
CA GLN A 295 -9.44 17.73 25.51
C GLN A 295 -10.78 18.35 25.96
N THR A 296 -10.85 18.76 27.23
CA THR A 296 -12.03 19.41 27.80
C THR A 296 -12.30 20.75 27.13
N ASN A 297 -11.27 21.58 26.95
CA ASN A 297 -11.43 22.90 26.34
C ASN A 297 -11.80 22.80 24.86
N ILE A 298 -11.20 21.88 24.09
CA ILE A 298 -11.58 21.66 22.67
C ILE A 298 -13.05 21.25 22.58
N LYS A 299 -13.49 20.34 23.44
CA LYS A 299 -14.90 19.92 23.47
C LYS A 299 -15.82 21.11 23.72
N GLU A 300 -15.48 21.99 24.65
CA GLU A 300 -16.31 23.14 24.96
C GLU A 300 -16.28 24.20 23.86
N LEU A 301 -15.12 24.45 23.24
CA LEU A 301 -15.00 25.31 22.06
C LEU A 301 -15.87 24.80 20.90
N ASN A 302 -15.90 23.49 20.66
CA ASN A 302 -16.78 22.89 19.64
C ASN A 302 -18.27 23.11 19.96
N LEU A 303 -18.66 23.06 21.25
CA LEU A 303 -20.04 23.35 21.65
C LEU A 303 -20.39 24.83 21.51
N ILE A 304 -19.42 25.73 21.72
CA ILE A 304 -19.58 27.17 21.45
C ILE A 304 -19.77 27.41 19.95
N ILE A 305 -18.95 26.78 19.09
CA ILE A 305 -19.08 26.85 17.63
C ILE A 305 -20.45 26.33 17.18
N LEU A 306 -20.88 25.18 17.71
CA LEU A 306 -22.20 24.62 17.42
C LEU A 306 -23.34 25.60 17.79
N ALA A 307 -23.20 26.35 18.89
CA ALA A 307 -24.18 27.37 19.26
C ALA A 307 -24.25 28.52 18.24
N HIS A 308 -23.12 28.93 17.66
CA HIS A 308 -23.08 29.90 16.56
C HIS A 308 -23.67 29.35 15.26
N GLU A 309 -23.42 28.09 14.94
CA GLU A 309 -24.03 27.43 13.77
C GLU A 309 -25.56 27.36 13.90
N ILE A 310 -26.07 27.04 15.09
CA ILE A 310 -27.51 27.08 15.38
C ILE A 310 -28.04 28.51 15.22
N LYS A 311 -27.32 29.51 15.73
CA LYS A 311 -27.69 30.93 15.59
C LYS A 311 -27.78 31.35 14.13
N GLU A 312 -26.80 30.98 13.31
CA GLU A 312 -26.80 31.23 11.87
C GLU A 312 -27.98 30.52 11.18
N PHE A 313 -28.23 29.26 11.53
CA PHE A 313 -29.39 28.51 11.03
C PHE A 313 -30.70 29.23 11.33
N ILE A 314 -30.90 29.69 12.58
CA ILE A 314 -32.08 30.45 13.00
C ILE A 314 -32.22 31.72 12.15
N ASN A 315 -31.14 32.46 11.96
CA ASN A 315 -31.17 33.74 11.25
C ASN A 315 -31.39 33.58 9.73
N THR A 316 -31.01 32.45 9.15
CA THR A 316 -31.13 32.19 7.71
C THR A 316 -32.33 31.34 7.31
N THR A 317 -33.10 30.83 8.27
CA THR A 317 -34.25 29.95 8.01
C THR A 317 -35.57 30.69 8.28
N GLU A 318 -36.44 30.74 7.28
CA GLU A 318 -37.74 31.42 7.38
C GLU A 318 -38.86 30.48 7.81
N ASN A 319 -38.85 29.24 7.33
CA ASN A 319 -39.87 28.22 7.60
C ASN A 319 -39.22 26.84 7.71
N ALA A 320 -39.86 25.93 8.46
CA ALA A 320 -39.33 24.59 8.67
C ALA A 320 -39.44 23.68 7.42
N ASN A 321 -40.37 23.98 6.50
CA ASN A 321 -40.67 23.10 5.36
C ASN A 321 -39.47 22.94 4.40
N GLU A 322 -38.71 24.01 4.19
CA GLU A 322 -37.53 24.01 3.32
C GLU A 322 -36.33 23.26 3.90
N LYS A 323 -36.26 23.12 5.24
CA LYS A 323 -35.11 22.59 5.98
C LYS A 323 -35.56 21.71 7.16
N LEU A 324 -36.42 20.74 6.87
CA LEU A 324 -37.14 19.98 7.90
C LEU A 324 -36.20 19.18 8.82
N ALA A 325 -35.22 18.48 8.23
CA ALA A 325 -34.26 17.68 8.99
C ALA A 325 -33.31 18.57 9.82
N GLU A 326 -32.84 19.66 9.22
CA GLU A 326 -31.95 20.63 9.85
C GLU A 326 -32.64 21.37 10.99
N THR A 327 -33.94 21.66 10.86
CA THR A 327 -34.75 22.27 11.92
C THR A 327 -34.78 21.39 13.17
N LYS A 328 -35.07 20.10 13.00
CA LYS A 328 -35.03 19.14 14.11
C LYS A 328 -33.63 19.04 14.70
N HIS A 329 -32.62 18.91 13.85
CA HIS A 329 -31.23 18.78 14.30
C HIS A 329 -30.76 20.01 15.10
N ALA A 330 -31.04 21.22 14.62
CA ALA A 330 -30.71 22.47 15.30
C ALA A 330 -31.41 22.57 16.67
N TYR A 331 -32.70 22.19 16.74
CA TYR A 331 -33.43 22.17 18.00
C TYR A 331 -32.86 21.15 19.01
N ASP A 332 -32.63 19.90 18.58
CA ASP A 332 -32.05 18.85 19.44
C ASP A 332 -30.65 19.26 19.96
N ASN A 333 -29.81 19.80 19.07
CA ASN A 333 -28.48 20.30 19.44
C ASN A 333 -28.58 21.45 20.43
N TYR A 334 -29.48 22.41 20.22
CA TYR A 334 -29.73 23.48 21.18
C TYR A 334 -30.10 22.92 22.56
N GLN A 335 -30.98 21.92 22.64
CA GLN A 335 -31.37 21.32 23.92
C GLN A 335 -30.17 20.72 24.67
N SER A 336 -29.23 20.13 23.94
CA SER A 336 -28.01 19.52 24.50
C SER A 336 -26.96 20.51 25.00
N LEU A 337 -27.03 21.79 24.59
CA LEU A 337 -26.07 22.81 24.99
C LEU A 337 -26.12 23.11 26.50
N SER A 338 -24.96 23.45 27.06
CA SER A 338 -24.82 23.96 28.42
C SER A 338 -25.57 25.30 28.59
N SER A 339 -25.92 25.67 29.82
CA SER A 339 -26.57 26.95 30.11
C SER A 339 -25.75 28.15 29.63
N THR A 340 -24.42 28.06 29.69
CA THR A 340 -23.51 29.10 29.23
C THR A 340 -23.58 29.25 27.71
N ASN A 341 -23.48 28.15 26.96
CA ASN A 341 -23.46 28.21 25.49
C ASN A 341 -24.83 28.62 24.91
N LYS A 342 -25.93 28.28 25.60
CA LYS A 342 -27.27 28.75 25.23
C LYS A 342 -27.39 30.28 25.20
N THR A 343 -26.59 31.01 25.98
CA THR A 343 -26.63 32.49 26.00
C THR A 343 -26.20 33.16 24.69
N ILE A 344 -25.52 32.43 23.79
CA ILE A 344 -25.12 32.91 22.46
C ILE A 344 -26.35 33.19 21.58
N ILE A 345 -27.43 32.44 21.82
CA ILE A 345 -28.73 32.58 21.17
C ILE A 345 -29.59 33.50 22.04
N SER A 346 -30.01 34.63 21.47
CA SER A 346 -30.88 35.59 22.14
C SER A 346 -32.28 35.02 22.39
N GLU A 347 -33.04 35.66 23.28
CA GLU A 347 -34.44 35.27 23.56
C GLU A 347 -35.31 35.32 22.30
N GLU A 348 -35.09 36.30 21.42
CA GLU A 348 -35.81 36.44 20.14
C GLU A 348 -35.48 35.30 19.18
N GLU A 349 -34.19 34.96 19.06
CA GLU A 349 -33.74 33.82 18.24
C GLU A 349 -34.26 32.49 18.81
N LEU A 350 -34.33 32.33 20.13
CA LEU A 350 -34.91 31.15 20.76
C LEU A 350 -36.41 31.01 20.48
N ILE A 351 -37.17 32.11 20.53
CA ILE A 351 -38.59 32.11 20.15
C ILE A 351 -38.72 31.66 18.69
N LYS A 352 -37.86 32.17 17.79
CA LYS A 352 -37.86 31.76 16.39
C LYS A 352 -37.53 30.28 16.22
N LEU A 353 -36.54 29.75 16.93
CA LEU A 353 -36.19 28.33 16.91
C LEU A 353 -37.35 27.45 17.39
N ASN A 354 -38.04 27.85 18.46
CA ASN A 354 -39.20 27.12 18.97
C ASN A 354 -40.35 27.13 17.95
N ASN A 355 -40.62 28.27 17.31
CA ASN A 355 -41.66 28.34 16.27
C ASN A 355 -41.32 27.45 15.06
N LEU A 356 -40.07 27.45 14.59
CA LEU A 356 -39.61 26.54 13.54
C LEU A 356 -39.79 25.08 13.96
N TYR A 357 -39.50 24.74 15.22
CA TYR A 357 -39.70 23.38 15.72
C TYR A 357 -41.19 23.01 15.82
N ASP A 358 -42.06 23.92 16.23
CA ASP A 358 -43.51 23.71 16.23
C ASP A 358 -44.05 23.50 14.82
N GLU A 359 -43.57 24.26 13.83
CA GLU A 359 -43.85 24.04 12.40
C GLU A 359 -43.37 22.66 11.95
N TYR A 360 -42.15 22.26 12.29
CA TYR A 360 -41.63 20.92 12.02
C TYR A 360 -42.55 19.84 12.60
N GLN A 361 -42.98 19.98 13.86
CA GLN A 361 -43.88 19.02 14.51
C GLN A 361 -45.24 18.97 13.80
N LEU A 362 -45.79 20.12 13.41
CA LEU A 362 -47.04 20.19 12.68
C LEU A 362 -46.94 19.48 11.33
N ILE A 363 -45.88 19.76 10.55
CA ILE A 363 -45.62 19.13 9.25
C ILE A 363 -45.53 17.60 9.44
N ILE A 364 -44.69 17.12 10.37
CA ILE A 364 -44.54 15.68 10.60
C ILE A 364 -45.83 15.03 11.10
N SER A 365 -46.60 15.70 11.95
CA SER A 365 -47.87 15.15 12.47
C SER A 365 -48.98 15.10 11.43
N THR A 366 -48.91 15.93 10.40
CA THR A 366 -49.91 16.00 9.31
C THR A 366 -49.44 15.29 8.04
N ARG A 367 -48.15 14.98 7.91
CA ARG A 367 -47.58 14.23 6.80
C ARG A 367 -48.17 12.82 6.77
N ARG A 368 -48.80 12.48 5.66
CA ARG A 368 -49.29 11.14 5.38
C ARG A 368 -48.47 10.56 4.24
N GLU A 369 -47.95 9.36 4.45
CA GLU A 369 -47.25 8.61 3.42
C GLU A 369 -48.05 7.38 3.04
N GLU A 370 -48.29 7.20 1.74
CA GLU A 370 -49.01 6.06 1.20
C GLU A 370 -48.13 5.37 0.16
N LEU A 371 -47.85 4.10 0.40
CA LEU A 371 -46.92 3.31 -0.40
C LEU A 371 -47.67 2.26 -1.22
N TYR A 372 -47.31 2.15 -2.49
CA TYR A 372 -47.70 1.07 -3.37
C TYR A 372 -46.49 0.36 -3.96
N TYR A 373 -46.45 -0.96 -3.81
CA TYR A 373 -45.70 -1.89 -4.67
C TYR A 373 -46.53 -3.16 -4.82
N PHE A 374 -46.25 -3.99 -5.83
CA PHE A 374 -47.09 -5.16 -6.08
C PHE A 374 -47.00 -6.16 -4.93
N GLY A 375 -48.10 -6.35 -4.20
CA GLY A 375 -48.19 -7.26 -3.04
C GLY A 375 -48.23 -6.56 -1.67
N VAL A 376 -48.11 -5.24 -1.61
CA VAL A 376 -48.40 -4.48 -0.38
C VAL A 376 -49.91 -4.40 -0.16
N GLU A 377 -50.36 -4.58 1.08
CA GLU A 377 -51.74 -4.26 1.46
C GLU A 377 -51.86 -2.75 1.61
N ASN A 378 -52.71 -2.12 0.80
CA ASN A 378 -53.01 -0.69 0.90
C ASN A 378 -54.41 -0.40 0.32
N ASP A 379 -55.27 0.28 1.09
CA ASP A 379 -56.63 0.68 0.71
C ASP A 379 -56.71 2.08 0.08
N PHE A 380 -55.61 2.84 0.08
CA PHE A 380 -55.49 4.18 -0.49
C PHE A 380 -55.48 4.17 -2.02
N PHE A 381 -54.91 3.13 -2.63
CA PHE A 381 -54.80 3.00 -4.08
C PHE A 381 -55.82 2.01 -4.63
N ASN A 382 -56.74 2.49 -5.47
CA ASN A 382 -57.60 1.63 -6.26
C ASN A 382 -56.94 1.33 -7.61
N VAL A 383 -56.47 0.08 -7.79
CA VAL A 383 -55.84 -0.39 -9.04
C VAL A 383 -56.83 -1.24 -9.83
N GLU A 384 -57.38 -0.68 -10.89
CA GLU A 384 -58.33 -1.35 -11.79
C GLU A 384 -57.59 -2.02 -12.95
N ASN A 385 -57.97 -3.26 -13.26
CA ASN A 385 -57.45 -4.04 -14.40
C ASN A 385 -55.90 -4.06 -14.48
N GLY A 386 -55.25 -4.12 -13.31
CA GLY A 386 -53.79 -4.22 -13.20
C GLY A 386 -53.32 -5.66 -13.21
N SER A 387 -52.33 -5.98 -14.06
CA SER A 387 -51.65 -7.27 -14.05
C SER A 387 -50.17 -7.11 -13.65
N SER A 388 -49.52 -8.16 -13.15
CA SER A 388 -48.09 -8.10 -12.78
C SER A 388 -47.16 -8.69 -13.84
N SER A 389 -45.89 -8.31 -13.76
CA SER A 389 -44.74 -9.03 -14.31
C SER A 389 -43.72 -9.30 -13.22
N ASP A 390 -43.10 -10.48 -13.26
CA ASP A 390 -41.95 -10.80 -12.41
C ASP A 390 -40.74 -9.91 -12.74
N LEU A 391 -40.00 -9.54 -11.70
CA LEU A 391 -38.68 -8.91 -11.76
C LEU A 391 -37.64 -10.00 -11.46
N LYS A 392 -36.73 -10.25 -12.41
CA LYS A 392 -35.64 -11.23 -12.28
C LYS A 392 -34.33 -10.60 -12.75
N PRO A 393 -33.36 -10.31 -11.86
CA PRO A 393 -33.43 -10.48 -10.40
C PRO A 393 -34.47 -9.54 -9.73
N GLU A 394 -34.77 -9.79 -8.46
CA GLU A 394 -35.60 -8.90 -7.64
C GLU A 394 -34.98 -7.50 -7.57
N TYR A 395 -35.82 -6.47 -7.51
CA TYR A 395 -35.40 -5.08 -7.48
C TYR A 395 -35.38 -4.58 -6.03
N ASN A 396 -34.23 -4.10 -5.56
CA ASN A 396 -34.10 -3.49 -4.24
C ASN A 396 -34.21 -1.96 -4.38
N TYR A 397 -35.17 -1.35 -3.69
CA TYR A 397 -35.36 0.10 -3.66
C TYR A 397 -35.74 0.55 -2.24
N GLU A 398 -35.00 1.49 -1.66
CA GLU A 398 -35.20 1.98 -0.28
C GLU A 398 -35.30 0.82 0.73
N ASP A 399 -34.40 -0.17 0.61
CA ASP A 399 -34.34 -1.42 1.41
C ASP A 399 -35.57 -2.34 1.31
N ILE A 400 -36.44 -2.13 0.31
CA ILE A 400 -37.57 -3.00 0.00
C ILE A 400 -37.23 -3.89 -1.20
N LEU A 401 -37.34 -5.21 -0.99
CA LEU A 401 -37.13 -6.21 -2.04
C LEU A 401 -38.43 -6.48 -2.81
N ILE A 402 -38.48 -6.03 -4.06
CA ILE A 402 -39.67 -6.05 -4.90
C ILE A 402 -39.46 -7.06 -6.04
N ASN A 403 -40.31 -8.08 -6.09
CA ASN A 403 -40.20 -9.16 -7.09
C ASN A 403 -41.22 -9.07 -8.23
N LYS A 404 -42.12 -8.08 -8.21
CA LYS A 404 -43.14 -7.85 -9.23
C LYS A 404 -43.34 -6.37 -9.51
N ALA A 405 -43.55 -6.05 -10.79
CA ALA A 405 -43.98 -4.74 -11.24
C ALA A 405 -45.43 -4.78 -11.75
N LEU A 406 -46.20 -3.73 -11.48
CA LEU A 406 -47.53 -3.49 -12.05
C LEU A 406 -47.38 -3.06 -13.52
N LYS A 407 -47.99 -3.82 -14.44
CA LYS A 407 -48.09 -3.45 -15.85
C LYS A 407 -49.19 -2.41 -16.03
N LEU A 408 -48.85 -1.26 -16.59
CA LEU A 408 -49.82 -0.26 -17.00
C LEU A 408 -50.31 -0.59 -18.42
N GLU A 409 -51.30 -1.46 -18.52
CA GLU A 409 -51.95 -1.87 -19.77
C GLU A 409 -52.99 -0.82 -20.24
N SER A 410 -53.60 -1.02 -21.42
CA SER A 410 -54.55 -0.03 -21.97
C SER A 410 -55.79 0.20 -21.10
N SER A 411 -56.15 -0.78 -20.27
CA SER A 411 -57.27 -0.70 -19.31
C SER A 411 -56.83 -0.44 -17.88
N THR A 412 -55.51 -0.43 -17.60
CA THR A 412 -55.03 -0.27 -16.22
C THR A 412 -55.21 1.18 -15.78
N LYS A 413 -55.85 1.37 -14.64
CA LYS A 413 -56.09 2.68 -14.03
C LYS A 413 -55.81 2.61 -12.54
N ILE A 414 -54.93 3.47 -12.06
CA ILE A 414 -54.72 3.67 -10.63
C ILE A 414 -55.46 4.94 -10.26
N THR A 415 -56.33 4.87 -9.26
CA THR A 415 -57.06 6.02 -8.72
C THR A 415 -56.78 6.13 -7.23
N PHE A 416 -56.51 7.34 -6.76
CA PHE A 416 -56.35 7.65 -5.34
C PHE A 416 -56.80 9.09 -5.11
N THR A 417 -57.14 9.44 -3.88
CA THR A 417 -57.58 10.80 -3.54
C THR A 417 -56.63 11.36 -2.50
N THR A 418 -56.05 12.51 -2.83
CA THR A 418 -55.23 13.25 -1.89
C THR A 418 -56.04 14.33 -1.18
N THR A 419 -55.73 14.59 0.08
CA THR A 419 -56.40 15.61 0.90
C THR A 419 -55.64 16.94 0.95
N ALA A 420 -54.38 16.93 0.50
CA ALA A 420 -53.50 18.10 0.49
C ALA A 420 -52.59 18.10 -0.75
N ARG A 421 -51.86 19.19 -0.95
CA ARG A 421 -50.80 19.26 -1.97
C ARG A 421 -49.78 18.16 -1.68
N THR A 422 -49.43 17.40 -2.72
CA THR A 422 -48.84 16.08 -2.57
C THR A 422 -47.69 15.88 -3.54
N LYS A 423 -46.57 15.35 -3.04
CA LYS A 423 -45.48 14.85 -3.90
C LYS A 423 -45.70 13.38 -4.21
N ILE A 424 -45.55 13.04 -5.49
CA ILE A 424 -45.65 11.68 -6.01
C ILE A 424 -44.28 11.26 -6.52
N ILE A 425 -43.79 10.12 -6.02
CA ILE A 425 -42.55 9.49 -6.49
C ILE A 425 -42.92 8.13 -7.07
N MET A 426 -42.61 7.90 -8.35
CA MET A 426 -42.85 6.63 -9.02
C MET A 426 -41.56 6.10 -9.63
N VAL A 427 -41.32 4.80 -9.50
CA VAL A 427 -40.14 4.10 -10.03
C VAL A 427 -40.60 3.00 -10.98
N PHE A 428 -39.97 2.92 -12.15
CA PHE A 428 -40.35 2.02 -13.23
C PHE A 428 -39.18 1.12 -13.64
N ASN A 429 -39.41 -0.11 -14.08
CA ASN A 429 -38.37 -0.92 -14.74
C ASN A 429 -38.45 -0.88 -16.27
N GLN A 430 -39.52 -0.29 -16.82
CA GLN A 430 -39.74 -0.13 -18.25
C GLN A 430 -40.77 0.98 -18.47
N GLY A 431 -40.67 1.69 -19.60
CA GLY A 431 -41.66 2.67 -20.06
C GLY A 431 -41.02 4.02 -20.41
N GLU A 432 -41.64 4.74 -21.33
CA GLU A 432 -41.16 6.07 -21.77
C GLU A 432 -42.02 7.20 -21.17
N SER A 433 -43.31 6.97 -20.97
CA SER A 433 -44.23 7.95 -20.39
C SER A 433 -45.52 7.31 -19.87
N ILE A 434 -46.19 8.01 -18.97
CA ILE A 434 -47.53 7.68 -18.45
C ILE A 434 -48.45 8.91 -18.55
N LYS A 435 -49.72 8.72 -18.25
CA LYS A 435 -50.66 9.83 -18.07
C LYS A 435 -50.99 10.00 -16.60
N VAL A 436 -50.80 11.22 -16.08
CA VAL A 436 -51.24 11.63 -14.75
C VAL A 436 -52.32 12.68 -14.95
N ASN A 437 -53.54 12.42 -14.48
CA ASN A 437 -54.71 13.28 -14.68
C ASN A 437 -54.98 13.61 -16.16
N GLY A 438 -54.65 12.67 -17.05
CA GLY A 438 -54.80 12.81 -18.49
C GLY A 438 -53.62 13.49 -19.21
N GLU A 439 -52.71 14.13 -18.48
CA GLU A 439 -51.51 14.79 -19.03
C GLU A 439 -50.36 13.80 -19.17
N THR A 440 -49.62 13.89 -20.28
CA THR A 440 -48.45 13.03 -20.52
C THR A 440 -47.26 13.48 -19.67
N ILE A 441 -46.73 12.57 -18.86
CA ILE A 441 -45.52 12.75 -18.06
C ILE A 441 -44.46 11.75 -18.53
N GLU A 442 -43.28 12.26 -18.87
CA GLU A 442 -42.13 11.44 -19.30
C GLU A 442 -41.47 10.75 -18.12
N ILE A 443 -41.03 9.50 -18.32
CA ILE A 443 -40.25 8.74 -17.34
C ILE A 443 -38.77 9.04 -17.62
N ILE A 444 -38.12 9.78 -16.73
CA ILE A 444 -36.71 10.15 -16.87
C ILE A 444 -35.90 9.33 -15.87
N ASN A 445 -34.86 8.64 -16.36
CA ASN A 445 -34.01 7.77 -15.53
C ASN A 445 -34.83 6.78 -14.69
N ASN A 446 -35.86 6.17 -15.30
CA ASN A 446 -36.75 5.21 -14.65
C ASN A 446 -37.58 5.78 -13.48
N LYS A 447 -37.65 7.11 -13.33
CA LYS A 447 -38.32 7.78 -12.22
C LYS A 447 -39.24 8.90 -12.70
N ILE A 448 -40.31 9.13 -11.95
CA ILE A 448 -41.12 10.34 -12.01
C ILE A 448 -41.18 10.93 -10.60
N GLU A 449 -40.89 12.23 -10.50
CA GLU A 449 -41.19 13.05 -9.33
C GLU A 449 -42.04 14.24 -9.77
N LEU A 450 -43.21 14.40 -9.19
CA LEU A 450 -44.10 15.52 -9.50
C LEU A 450 -44.93 15.93 -8.29
N VAL A 451 -45.52 17.12 -8.36
CA VAL A 451 -46.40 17.68 -7.32
C VAL A 451 -47.80 17.86 -7.91
N VAL A 452 -48.81 17.42 -7.16
CA VAL A 452 -50.22 17.60 -7.48
C VAL A 452 -50.92 18.36 -6.36
N ASP A 453 -51.96 19.13 -6.71
CA ASP A 453 -52.86 19.73 -5.73
C ASP A 453 -53.81 18.69 -5.13
N ALA A 454 -54.46 19.00 -4.01
CA ALA A 454 -55.42 18.10 -3.37
C ALA A 454 -56.56 17.70 -4.34
N GLY A 455 -56.94 16.43 -4.35
CA GLY A 455 -58.08 15.94 -5.10
C GLY A 455 -57.94 14.49 -5.57
N GLU A 456 -58.89 14.06 -6.41
CA GLU A 456 -58.82 12.77 -7.06
C GLU A 456 -57.75 12.79 -8.15
N HIS A 457 -56.89 11.77 -8.16
CA HIS A 457 -55.85 11.60 -9.16
C HIS A 457 -55.96 10.27 -9.87
N THR A 458 -55.61 10.29 -11.15
CA THR A 458 -55.64 9.09 -12.00
C THR A 458 -54.31 8.91 -12.71
N ILE A 459 -53.77 7.69 -12.62
CA ILE A 459 -52.60 7.27 -13.39
C ILE A 459 -53.05 6.22 -14.39
N THR A 460 -52.77 6.48 -15.67
CA THR A 460 -53.09 5.58 -16.77
C THR A 460 -51.91 5.46 -17.73
N ARG A 461 -51.98 4.47 -18.60
CA ARG A 461 -50.98 4.27 -19.65
C ARG A 461 -50.99 5.44 -20.67
N ASN A 462 -49.81 5.83 -21.16
CA ASN A 462 -49.69 6.76 -22.30
C ASN A 462 -49.46 6.04 -23.63
N GLN A 463 -48.36 5.30 -23.77
CA GLN A 463 -47.91 4.74 -25.05
C GLN A 463 -47.38 3.29 -24.95
N ASN A 464 -46.85 2.77 -26.07
CA ASN A 464 -46.08 1.53 -26.16
C ASN A 464 -44.59 1.89 -26.34
N PRO A 465 -43.64 1.20 -25.67
CA PRO A 465 -43.84 0.07 -24.78
C PRO A 465 -44.55 0.45 -23.49
N GLN A 466 -45.36 -0.47 -22.96
CA GLN A 466 -46.12 -0.23 -21.75
C GLN A 466 -45.20 -0.01 -20.54
N ALA A 467 -45.53 0.96 -19.71
CA ALA A 467 -44.80 1.23 -18.48
C ALA A 467 -45.04 0.13 -17.44
N ARG A 468 -44.02 -0.15 -16.63
CA ARG A 468 -44.06 -1.14 -15.55
C ARG A 468 -43.63 -0.48 -14.25
N LEU A 469 -44.60 -0.21 -13.39
CA LEU A 469 -44.43 0.48 -12.12
C LEU A 469 -43.95 -0.52 -11.06
N ILE A 470 -42.81 -0.24 -10.45
CA ILE A 470 -42.22 -1.05 -9.36
C ILE A 470 -42.72 -0.53 -8.01
N TYR A 471 -42.66 0.78 -7.84
CA TYR A 471 -42.83 1.46 -6.55
C TYR A 471 -43.50 2.81 -6.79
N MET A 472 -44.45 3.17 -5.93
CA MET A 472 -45.06 4.50 -5.89
C MET A 472 -45.23 4.95 -4.44
N LEU A 473 -44.67 6.10 -4.10
CA LEU A 473 -44.83 6.76 -2.81
C LEU A 473 -45.56 8.08 -2.99
N ILE A 474 -46.60 8.26 -2.20
CA ILE A 474 -47.37 9.48 -2.07
C ILE A 474 -47.00 10.12 -0.74
N ILE A 475 -46.63 11.39 -0.77
CA ILE A 475 -46.32 12.18 0.42
C ILE A 475 -47.27 13.38 0.43
N GLU A 476 -48.34 13.29 1.24
CA GLU A 476 -49.25 14.42 1.48
C GLU A 476 -48.63 15.39 2.48
N ASN A 477 -48.93 16.68 2.32
CA ASN A 477 -48.33 17.77 3.12
C ASN A 477 -46.79 17.79 2.97
N TYR A 478 -46.34 17.68 1.72
CA TYR A 478 -44.93 17.72 1.33
C TYR A 478 -44.34 19.13 1.33
#